data_AF-A0A4Q4HZK9-F1
#
_entry.id   AF-A0A4Q4HZK9-F1
#
_cell.length_a   1.000
_cell.length_b   1.000
_cell.length_c   1.000
_cell.angle_alpha   90.00
_cell.angle_beta   90.00
_cell.angle_gamma   90.00
#
_symmetry.space_group_name_H-M   'P 1'
#
loop_
_entity.id
_entity.type
_entity.pdbx_description
1 polymer ?
#
loop_
_entity_poly.entity_id
_entity_poly.type
_entity_poly.pdbx_seq_one_letter_code
_entity_poly.pdbx_strand_id
1 'polypeptide(L)'
;MWPGTRFTLTGHPQKMLNREWQVVQSILSGDQPQALHGSQGRGTTLGNQLEVIPADRTWRPRLQSKPKVDGPQSAIVTGPAGEEIFCDEHGRVRVKFHWDRYNPATEASSCWVRVSQAWAGPGFGNLAIPRVGQEVIVDFLNGDPDQPIIMGRTYHEDNRSPGSLPGTKTQMTIRSKTYKGSGFNELRFEDATGGEQVYIHAQKNMDTEVLNNRTTDVKADHTETIGNDQKITVVKGQTVQVGTRKEGGHDQSITVANDRCITVRNDQTLQVTNDRTVSVSNDDGLYVRNDRKVTVEGKQEHKTTGNHVSLVEGKHSLVVKGDLARKVSGALGIKVDGDIVLESSSRISLKVGGSFVVIHSGGVDIVGPKISLNSGGSPGTPVPALQPAVLKTLGDEKSGDGSDSGEENEDSGGNCVTGSGGDDRGDDEDEPEKYTLQFHFTDDDGIPYSETRYIAFFEDGTQTRGETDEEGYTERFFVSSKHEIKVKLLFANDDFLSMEGHYGR
;
A
#
# COMPACT_ATOMS: atom_id res chain seq x y z
N MET A 1 14.11 -72.32 53.76
CA MET A 1 13.07 -71.38 53.23
C MET A 1 13.73 -70.42 52.25
N TRP A 2 13.01 -69.87 51.27
CA TRP A 2 13.56 -68.94 50.26
C TRP A 2 12.94 -67.54 50.35
N PRO A 3 13.61 -66.49 49.87
CA PRO A 3 13.07 -65.12 49.86
C PRO A 3 11.68 -65.05 49.21
N GLY A 4 10.78 -64.26 49.78
CA GLY A 4 9.37 -64.15 49.38
C GLY A 4 8.43 -65.12 50.12
N THR A 5 8.94 -66.17 50.76
CA THR A 5 8.13 -67.09 51.58
C THR A 5 7.68 -66.42 52.87
N ARG A 6 6.42 -66.63 53.27
CA ARG A 6 5.91 -66.27 54.60
C ARG A 6 5.81 -67.50 55.49
N PHE A 7 6.10 -67.33 56.77
CA PHE A 7 5.94 -68.39 57.77
C PHE A 7 5.55 -67.81 59.12
N THR A 8 4.84 -68.59 59.91
CA THR A 8 4.47 -68.23 61.28
C THR A 8 5.52 -68.78 62.25
N LEU A 9 6.18 -67.90 63.00
CA LEU A 9 7.06 -68.31 64.10
C LEU A 9 6.21 -68.65 65.34
N THR A 10 6.45 -69.81 65.95
CA THR A 10 5.80 -70.23 67.20
C THR A 10 6.86 -70.75 68.19
N GLY A 11 6.55 -70.73 69.50
CA GLY A 11 7.46 -71.24 70.55
C GLY A 11 8.62 -70.32 70.95
N HIS A 12 8.70 -69.09 70.44
CA HIS A 12 9.76 -68.14 70.82
C HIS A 12 9.51 -67.55 72.22
N PRO A 13 10.50 -67.48 73.12
CA PRO A 13 10.32 -66.98 74.50
C PRO A 13 9.78 -65.55 74.58
N GLN A 14 10.16 -64.69 73.64
CA GLN A 14 9.53 -63.36 73.48
C GLN A 14 8.24 -63.48 72.67
N LYS A 15 7.10 -63.29 73.34
CA LYS A 15 5.75 -63.44 72.74
C LYS A 15 5.56 -62.62 71.45
N MET A 16 6.08 -61.39 71.39
CA MET A 16 5.94 -60.50 70.23
C MET A 16 6.59 -61.02 68.94
N LEU A 17 7.53 -61.97 69.04
CA LEU A 17 8.17 -62.58 67.87
C LEU A 17 7.37 -63.76 67.29
N ASN A 18 6.39 -64.29 68.02
CA ASN A 18 5.52 -65.36 67.54
C ASN A 18 4.42 -64.79 66.63
N ARG A 19 4.79 -64.50 65.38
CA ARG A 19 3.95 -63.87 64.37
C ARG A 19 4.33 -64.36 62.98
N GLU A 20 3.60 -63.91 61.97
CA GLU A 20 3.96 -64.15 60.58
C GLU A 20 5.13 -63.26 60.15
N TRP A 21 6.12 -63.89 59.52
CA TRP A 21 7.35 -63.27 59.01
C TRP A 21 7.48 -63.56 57.52
N GLN A 22 7.97 -62.59 56.75
CA GLN A 22 8.36 -62.74 55.36
C GLN A 22 9.88 -62.83 55.25
N VAL A 23 10.38 -63.86 54.58
CA VAL A 23 11.81 -64.04 54.30
C VAL A 23 12.25 -63.02 53.24
N VAL A 24 13.27 -62.22 53.53
CA VAL A 24 13.85 -61.22 52.62
C VAL A 24 15.24 -61.63 52.11
N GLN A 25 15.96 -62.45 52.88
CA GLN A 25 17.20 -63.08 52.46
C GLN A 25 17.29 -64.49 53.04
N SER A 26 17.89 -65.42 52.30
CA SER A 26 18.14 -66.78 52.76
C SER A 26 19.54 -67.20 52.36
N ILE A 27 20.35 -67.59 53.35
CA ILE A 27 21.66 -68.19 53.16
C ILE A 27 21.54 -69.65 53.62
N LEU A 28 21.74 -70.58 52.71
CA LEU A 28 21.71 -72.01 52.99
C LEU A 28 23.14 -72.53 53.00
N SER A 29 23.55 -73.14 54.11
CA SER A 29 24.82 -73.83 54.26
C SER A 29 24.58 -75.31 54.51
N GLY A 30 25.33 -76.18 53.84
CA GLY A 30 25.30 -77.62 54.07
C GLY A 30 26.70 -78.11 54.39
N ASP A 31 26.82 -78.98 55.39
CA ASP A 31 28.07 -79.64 55.74
C ASP A 31 27.84 -81.16 55.86
N GLN A 32 28.68 -81.93 55.17
CA GLN A 32 28.58 -83.40 55.11
C GLN A 32 29.92 -84.05 55.52
N PRO A 33 30.23 -84.08 56.82
CA PRO A 33 31.54 -84.55 57.31
C PRO A 33 31.79 -86.05 57.13
N GLN A 34 30.76 -86.87 56.85
CA GLN A 34 30.88 -88.32 56.62
C GLN A 34 31.05 -88.73 55.14
N ALA A 35 31.27 -87.78 54.22
CA ALA A 35 31.50 -88.11 52.81
C ALA A 35 32.84 -88.85 52.57
N LEU A 36 33.80 -88.79 53.52
CA LEU A 36 35.09 -89.48 53.46
C LEU A 36 35.06 -90.79 54.26
N HIS A 37 35.48 -91.91 53.67
CA HIS A 37 35.42 -93.23 54.30
C HIS A 37 36.35 -93.31 55.53
N GLY A 38 35.77 -93.51 56.72
CA GLY A 38 36.51 -93.66 57.99
C GLY A 38 36.38 -92.51 58.99
N SER A 39 35.67 -91.42 58.68
CA SER A 39 35.38 -90.35 59.66
C SER A 39 34.23 -90.75 60.60
N GLN A 40 34.36 -90.45 61.90
CA GLN A 40 33.34 -90.65 62.93
C GLN A 40 32.93 -89.29 63.52
N GLY A 41 31.62 -89.03 63.65
CA GLY A 41 31.07 -87.73 64.06
C GLY A 41 29.61 -87.54 63.63
N ARG A 42 29.01 -86.35 63.86
CA ARG A 42 27.62 -86.02 63.49
C ARG A 42 27.38 -86.23 61.97
N GLY A 43 26.17 -86.65 61.58
CA GLY A 43 25.78 -86.87 60.17
C GLY A 43 25.62 -85.57 59.35
N THR A 44 25.16 -85.66 58.10
CA THR A 44 24.92 -84.49 57.21
C THR A 44 24.06 -83.43 57.91
N THR A 45 24.54 -82.19 57.91
CA THR A 45 23.83 -81.05 58.51
C THR A 45 23.49 -80.01 57.43
N LEU A 46 22.33 -79.39 57.59
CA LEU A 46 21.87 -78.29 56.76
C LEU A 46 21.49 -77.14 57.70
N GLY A 47 22.19 -76.02 57.57
CA GLY A 47 21.90 -74.76 58.25
C GLY A 47 21.23 -73.79 57.29
N ASN A 48 20.19 -73.10 57.74
CA ASN A 48 19.57 -72.03 56.97
C ASN A 48 19.49 -70.77 57.84
N GLN A 49 20.25 -69.76 57.46
CA GLN A 49 20.20 -68.44 58.08
C GLN A 49 19.25 -67.56 57.26
N LEU A 50 18.26 -66.99 57.93
CA LEU A 50 17.20 -66.19 57.32
C LEU A 50 17.29 -64.75 57.83
N GLU A 51 17.14 -63.80 56.93
CA GLU A 51 16.76 -62.43 57.26
C GLU A 51 15.27 -62.28 56.95
N VAL A 52 14.51 -61.75 57.91
CA VAL A 52 13.05 -61.71 57.85
C VAL A 52 12.53 -60.35 58.26
N ILE A 53 11.39 -59.95 57.71
CA ILE A 53 10.60 -58.80 58.17
C ILE A 53 9.21 -59.26 58.61
N PRO A 54 8.50 -58.51 59.47
CA PRO A 54 7.10 -58.80 59.77
C PRO A 54 6.25 -58.85 58.50
N ALA A 55 5.38 -59.85 58.34
CA ALA A 55 4.62 -60.05 57.09
C ALA A 55 3.56 -58.96 56.81
N ASP A 56 3.19 -58.19 57.83
CA ASP A 56 2.34 -56.99 57.74
C ASP A 56 3.11 -55.73 57.31
N ARG A 57 4.44 -55.81 57.18
CA ARG A 57 5.27 -54.73 56.63
C ARG A 57 5.58 -55.01 55.17
N THR A 58 5.45 -53.96 54.35
CA THR A 58 5.81 -54.02 52.93
C THR A 58 7.32 -53.96 52.76
N TRP A 59 7.92 -55.00 52.18
CA TRP A 59 9.32 -54.97 51.76
C TRP A 59 9.50 -54.09 50.52
N ARG A 60 10.54 -53.27 50.51
CA ARG A 60 10.99 -52.50 49.33
C ARG A 60 12.46 -52.79 49.07
N PRO A 61 12.86 -53.07 47.82
CA PRO A 61 14.27 -53.24 47.48
C PRO A 61 15.03 -51.94 47.73
N ARG A 62 16.34 -52.03 47.97
CA ARG A 62 17.20 -50.86 47.99
C ARG A 62 17.19 -50.21 46.59
N LEU A 63 16.92 -48.91 46.54
CA LEU A 63 16.97 -48.13 45.30
C LEU A 63 18.38 -48.19 44.72
N GLN A 64 18.49 -48.62 43.46
CA GLN A 64 19.73 -48.51 42.70
C GLN A 64 19.94 -47.07 42.25
N SER A 65 21.19 -46.69 42.04
CA SER A 65 21.56 -45.41 41.44
C SER A 65 20.87 -45.29 40.07
N LYS A 66 20.12 -44.20 39.85
CA LYS A 66 19.62 -43.89 38.50
C LYS A 66 20.81 -43.67 37.54
N PRO A 67 20.71 -44.10 36.27
CA PRO A 67 21.60 -43.64 35.22
C PRO A 67 21.62 -42.11 35.16
N LYS A 68 22.78 -41.54 34.83
CA LYS A 68 22.96 -40.10 34.67
C LYS A 68 23.68 -39.79 33.37
N VAL A 69 23.34 -38.66 32.78
CA VAL A 69 24.08 -38.07 31.67
C VAL A 69 25.06 -37.05 32.25
N ASP A 70 26.35 -37.20 31.94
CA ASP A 70 27.41 -36.36 32.51
C ASP A 70 27.43 -34.93 31.93
N GLY A 71 26.81 -34.71 30.77
CA GLY A 71 26.72 -33.39 30.15
C GLY A 71 25.88 -33.35 28.88
N PRO A 72 25.76 -32.18 28.24
CA PRO A 72 24.92 -32.00 27.06
C PRO A 72 25.39 -32.83 25.86
N GLN A 73 24.45 -33.22 25.01
CA GLN A 73 24.68 -34.00 23.79
C GLN A 73 24.00 -33.35 22.60
N SER A 74 24.51 -33.52 21.39
CA SER A 74 23.77 -33.11 20.19
C SER A 74 22.69 -34.13 19.80
N ALA A 75 21.63 -33.64 19.19
CA ALA A 75 20.54 -34.43 18.63
C ALA A 75 19.99 -33.74 17.38
N ILE A 76 19.32 -34.50 16.51
CA ILE A 76 18.71 -33.95 15.28
C ILE A 76 17.21 -33.79 15.50
N VAL A 77 16.66 -32.64 15.14
CA VAL A 77 15.21 -32.37 15.21
C VAL A 77 14.48 -33.22 14.18
N THR A 78 13.37 -33.85 14.59
CA THR A 78 12.58 -34.78 13.76
C THR A 78 11.12 -34.36 13.66
N GLY A 79 10.43 -34.84 12.63
CA GLY A 79 9.01 -34.62 12.43
C GLY A 79 8.46 -35.54 11.33
N PRO A 80 7.18 -35.37 10.95
CA PRO A 80 6.55 -36.10 9.87
C PRO A 80 7.25 -35.91 8.52
N ALA A 81 7.11 -36.88 7.62
CA ALA A 81 7.67 -36.79 6.29
C ALA A 81 7.12 -35.58 5.52
N GLY A 82 8.01 -34.81 4.89
CA GLY A 82 7.66 -33.60 4.12
C GLY A 82 7.41 -32.35 4.95
N GLU A 83 7.52 -32.43 6.28
CA GLU A 83 7.33 -31.29 7.17
C GLU A 83 8.67 -30.61 7.51
N GLU A 84 8.71 -29.27 7.43
CA GLU A 84 9.92 -28.51 7.79
C GLU A 84 9.91 -28.07 9.25
N ILE A 85 8.72 -27.84 9.84
CA ILE A 85 8.56 -27.33 11.20
C ILE A 85 7.53 -28.21 11.92
N PHE A 86 7.96 -28.91 12.97
CA PHE A 86 7.09 -29.77 13.76
C PHE A 86 7.22 -29.44 15.25
N CYS A 87 6.23 -28.70 15.78
CA CYS A 87 6.17 -28.33 17.19
C CYS A 87 4.74 -28.38 17.74
N ASP A 88 4.61 -28.35 19.06
CA ASP A 88 3.31 -28.22 19.75
C ASP A 88 3.02 -26.78 20.21
N GLU A 89 1.92 -26.60 20.96
CA GLU A 89 1.45 -25.31 21.49
C GLU A 89 2.46 -24.59 22.41
N HIS A 90 3.48 -25.29 22.90
CA HIS A 90 4.52 -24.75 23.75
C HIS A 90 5.85 -24.53 23.00
N GLY A 91 5.87 -24.71 21.68
CA GLY A 91 7.08 -24.61 20.86
C GLY A 91 8.08 -25.73 21.16
N ARG A 92 7.64 -26.86 21.72
CA ARG A 92 8.49 -28.03 21.94
C ARG A 92 8.69 -28.77 20.62
N VAL A 93 9.83 -29.43 20.46
CA VAL A 93 10.14 -30.23 19.26
C VAL A 93 10.44 -31.68 19.65
N ARG A 94 10.44 -32.58 18.66
CA ARG A 94 10.92 -33.95 18.81
C ARG A 94 12.35 -34.03 18.29
N VAL A 95 13.17 -34.90 18.87
CA VAL A 95 14.56 -35.09 18.48
C VAL A 95 14.90 -36.57 18.35
N LYS A 96 15.93 -36.88 17.59
CA LYS A 96 16.58 -38.19 17.57
C LYS A 96 18.00 -38.04 18.10
N PHE A 97 18.29 -38.77 19.17
CA PHE A 97 19.65 -38.88 19.70
C PHE A 97 20.48 -39.84 18.85
N HIS A 98 21.78 -39.57 18.74
CA HIS A 98 22.71 -40.38 17.93
C HIS A 98 22.85 -41.82 18.42
N TRP A 99 22.63 -42.07 19.71
CA TRP A 99 22.67 -43.40 20.31
C TRP A 99 21.35 -44.19 20.16
N ASP A 100 20.28 -43.57 19.67
CA ASP A 100 19.00 -44.25 19.48
C ASP A 100 18.99 -45.07 18.17
N ARG A 101 19.15 -46.38 18.36
CA ARG A 101 19.18 -47.39 17.31
C ARG A 101 17.80 -47.96 16.96
N TYR A 102 16.79 -47.73 17.78
CA TYR A 102 15.51 -48.45 17.69
C TYR A 102 14.39 -47.61 17.08
N ASN A 103 14.36 -46.30 17.36
CA ASN A 103 13.28 -45.46 16.84
C ASN A 103 13.66 -44.80 15.51
N PRO A 104 12.76 -44.75 14.51
CA PRO A 104 13.00 -44.07 13.25
C PRO A 104 12.96 -42.54 13.44
N ALA A 105 13.67 -41.80 12.58
CA ALA A 105 13.71 -40.34 12.60
C ALA A 105 12.40 -39.72 12.09
N THR A 106 11.37 -39.76 12.92
CA THR A 106 9.98 -39.37 12.63
C THR A 106 9.38 -38.56 13.79
N GLU A 107 8.09 -38.23 13.73
CA GLU A 107 7.33 -37.64 14.83
C GLU A 107 7.31 -38.47 16.12
N ALA A 108 7.62 -39.77 16.03
CA ALA A 108 7.66 -40.70 17.17
C ALA A 108 9.04 -40.85 17.84
N SER A 109 10.06 -40.10 17.39
CA SER A 109 11.47 -40.33 17.79
C SER A 109 11.76 -40.16 19.28
N SER A 110 11.17 -39.16 19.93
CA SER A 110 11.38 -38.85 21.36
C SER A 110 10.09 -38.37 21.99
N CYS A 111 10.07 -37.98 23.27
CA CYS A 111 9.03 -37.13 23.84
C CYS A 111 9.14 -35.67 23.33
N TRP A 112 8.16 -34.81 23.66
CA TRP A 112 8.25 -33.37 23.39
C TRP A 112 9.31 -32.72 24.28
N VAL A 113 10.33 -32.11 23.67
CA VAL A 113 11.45 -31.48 24.36
C VAL A 113 11.33 -29.95 24.29
N ARG A 114 11.42 -29.28 25.44
CA ARG A 114 11.40 -27.81 25.52
C ARG A 114 12.65 -27.22 24.90
N VAL A 115 12.49 -26.06 24.27
CA VAL A 115 13.57 -25.33 23.60
C VAL A 115 13.84 -24.02 24.34
N SER A 116 15.07 -23.86 24.81
CA SER A 116 15.56 -22.59 25.36
C SER A 116 15.45 -21.47 24.33
N GLN A 117 14.96 -20.32 24.75
CA GLN A 117 14.83 -19.11 23.96
C GLN A 117 15.74 -18.01 24.52
N ALA A 118 16.18 -17.08 23.67
CA ALA A 118 17.01 -15.96 24.12
C ALA A 118 16.28 -15.04 25.12
N TRP A 119 14.95 -14.93 24.99
CA TRP A 119 14.10 -14.15 25.90
C TRP A 119 12.68 -14.74 25.88
N ALA A 120 12.12 -15.11 27.02
CA ALA A 120 10.78 -15.70 27.11
C ALA A 120 10.01 -15.17 28.33
N GLY A 121 9.01 -14.32 28.08
CA GLY A 121 8.06 -13.83 29.07
C GLY A 121 6.62 -14.25 28.73
N PRO A 122 5.64 -13.99 29.62
CA PRO A 122 4.24 -14.30 29.37
C PRO A 122 3.70 -13.41 28.23
N GLY A 123 3.59 -13.97 27.02
CA GLY A 123 3.05 -13.27 25.83
C GLY A 123 4.05 -12.37 25.09
N PHE A 124 5.33 -12.38 25.44
CA PHE A 124 6.37 -11.60 24.74
C PHE A 124 7.74 -12.29 24.78
N GLY A 125 8.64 -11.93 23.88
CA GLY A 125 10.01 -12.43 23.83
C GLY A 125 10.47 -12.76 22.41
N ASN A 126 11.52 -13.58 22.31
CA ASN A 126 12.01 -14.14 21.06
C ASN A 126 11.52 -15.58 20.93
N LEU A 127 11.04 -15.95 19.75
CA LEU A 127 10.66 -17.32 19.44
C LEU A 127 11.27 -17.73 18.09
N ALA A 128 12.27 -18.62 18.17
CA ALA A 128 12.74 -19.33 16.99
C ALA A 128 12.48 -20.83 17.24
N ILE A 129 11.78 -21.50 16.35
CA ILE A 129 11.52 -22.95 16.47
C ILE A 129 12.59 -23.69 15.65
N PRO A 130 13.32 -24.67 16.24
CA PRO A 130 14.22 -25.54 15.47
C PRO A 130 13.44 -26.30 14.40
N ARG A 131 13.97 -26.35 13.18
CA ARG A 131 13.34 -27.05 12.05
C ARG A 131 13.80 -28.50 11.98
N VAL A 132 12.98 -29.35 11.37
CA VAL A 132 13.32 -30.75 11.09
C VAL A 132 14.65 -30.81 10.32
N GLY A 133 15.56 -31.67 10.77
CA GLY A 133 16.91 -31.83 10.23
C GLY A 133 17.97 -30.93 10.88
N GLN A 134 17.60 -29.92 11.68
CA GLN A 134 18.59 -29.08 12.37
C GLN A 134 19.20 -29.80 13.59
N GLU A 135 20.49 -29.54 13.82
CA GLU A 135 21.18 -30.02 15.02
C GLU A 135 20.94 -29.07 16.21
N VAL A 136 20.63 -29.65 17.35
CA VAL A 136 20.40 -28.96 18.63
C VAL A 136 21.27 -29.56 19.73
N ILE A 137 21.61 -28.76 20.73
CA ILE A 137 22.29 -29.21 21.96
C ILE A 137 21.24 -29.47 23.03
N VAL A 138 21.17 -30.71 23.51
CA VAL A 138 20.22 -31.19 24.52
C VAL A 138 20.97 -31.42 25.82
N ASP A 139 20.53 -30.75 26.88
CA ASP A 139 20.93 -31.02 28.26
C ASP A 139 19.83 -31.82 28.98
N PHE A 140 20.14 -32.34 30.16
CA PHE A 140 19.25 -33.20 30.94
C PHE A 140 19.12 -32.64 32.35
N LEU A 141 17.90 -32.32 32.79
CA LEU A 141 17.68 -31.68 34.09
C LEU A 141 18.20 -32.58 35.22
N ASN A 142 19.15 -32.06 36.01
CA ASN A 142 19.88 -32.81 37.04
C ASN A 142 20.60 -34.07 36.53
N GLY A 143 20.90 -34.12 35.22
CA GLY A 143 21.48 -35.28 34.54
C GLY A 143 20.52 -36.46 34.37
N ASP A 144 19.21 -36.30 34.60
CA ASP A 144 18.23 -37.39 34.42
C ASP A 144 17.90 -37.57 32.93
N PRO A 145 18.25 -38.72 32.30
CA PRO A 145 17.97 -38.99 30.89
C PRO A 145 16.49 -38.83 30.50
N ASP A 146 15.58 -38.96 31.46
CA ASP A 146 14.14 -38.83 31.25
C ASP A 146 13.66 -37.37 31.20
N GLN A 147 14.54 -36.38 31.43
CA GLN A 147 14.20 -34.96 31.48
C GLN A 147 15.05 -34.11 30.52
N PRO A 148 14.96 -34.33 29.20
CA PRO A 148 15.70 -33.55 28.22
C PRO A 148 15.19 -32.10 28.11
N ILE A 149 16.11 -31.18 27.80
CA ILE A 149 15.84 -29.78 27.46
C ILE A 149 16.86 -29.30 26.43
N ILE A 150 16.40 -28.66 25.35
CA ILE A 150 17.28 -28.10 24.33
C ILE A 150 17.80 -26.75 24.80
N MET A 151 19.12 -26.58 24.82
CA MET A 151 19.82 -25.41 25.34
C MET A 151 20.55 -24.59 24.28
N GLY A 152 20.75 -25.13 23.08
CA GLY A 152 21.51 -24.45 22.03
C GLY A 152 21.33 -25.05 20.64
N ARG A 153 22.00 -24.44 19.66
CA ARG A 153 22.02 -24.84 18.25
C ARG A 153 23.41 -24.67 17.69
N THR A 154 23.75 -25.48 16.70
CA THR A 154 25.07 -25.49 16.07
C THR A 154 24.94 -25.53 14.56
N TYR A 155 25.82 -24.79 13.89
CA TYR A 155 26.08 -24.99 12.47
C TYR A 155 27.12 -26.10 12.30
N HIS A 156 27.03 -26.81 11.17
CA HIS A 156 27.97 -27.86 10.76
C HIS A 156 28.04 -27.90 9.24
N GLU A 157 28.73 -28.89 8.66
CA GLU A 157 29.01 -28.94 7.22
C GLU A 157 27.74 -28.88 6.33
N ASP A 158 26.68 -29.59 6.72
CA ASP A 158 25.42 -29.65 5.97
C ASP A 158 24.44 -28.53 6.33
N ASN A 159 24.53 -28.00 7.55
CA ASN A 159 23.78 -26.83 8.01
C ASN A 159 24.76 -25.68 8.26
N ARG A 160 25.21 -25.04 7.18
CA ARG A 160 26.18 -23.94 7.25
C ARG A 160 25.53 -22.64 7.76
N SER A 161 26.36 -21.79 8.38
CA SER A 161 25.95 -20.45 8.78
C SER A 161 25.56 -19.60 7.57
N PRO A 162 24.68 -18.59 7.73
CA PRO A 162 24.49 -17.55 6.74
C PRO A 162 25.82 -16.88 6.35
N GLY A 163 25.95 -16.48 5.08
CA GLY A 163 27.15 -15.85 4.55
C GLY A 163 28.21 -16.85 4.08
N SER A 164 29.48 -16.43 4.07
CA SER A 164 30.59 -17.21 3.55
C SER A 164 31.79 -17.08 4.48
N LEU A 165 31.67 -17.65 5.69
CA LEU A 165 32.76 -17.66 6.66
C LEU A 165 33.98 -18.45 6.12
N PRO A 166 35.21 -17.99 6.40
CA PRO A 166 35.58 -16.85 7.26
C PRO A 166 35.52 -15.46 6.58
N GLY A 167 35.10 -15.36 5.32
CA GLY A 167 35.04 -14.10 4.57
C GLY A 167 34.09 -13.07 5.17
N THR A 168 32.96 -13.51 5.72
CA THR A 168 31.94 -12.64 6.37
C THR A 168 32.10 -12.54 7.89
N LYS A 169 33.32 -12.67 8.41
CA LYS A 169 33.60 -12.72 9.87
C LYS A 169 33.21 -11.46 10.65
N THR A 170 33.06 -10.33 9.96
CA THR A 170 32.64 -9.04 10.53
C THR A 170 31.13 -8.83 10.46
N GLN A 171 30.37 -9.80 9.96
CA GLN A 171 28.92 -9.71 9.83
C GLN A 171 28.21 -10.42 10.98
N MET A 172 27.23 -9.74 11.56
CA MET A 172 26.18 -10.35 12.38
C MET A 172 24.91 -10.47 11.55
N THR A 173 24.21 -11.60 11.61
CA THR A 173 23.01 -11.84 10.80
C THR A 173 21.92 -12.57 11.58
N ILE A 174 20.70 -12.04 11.51
CA ILE A 174 19.46 -12.73 11.84
C ILE A 174 18.71 -12.95 10.53
N ARG A 175 18.77 -14.18 10.01
CA ARG A 175 18.15 -14.56 8.73
C ARG A 175 17.12 -15.67 8.95
N SER A 176 15.93 -15.50 8.39
CA SER A 176 14.89 -16.52 8.35
C SER A 176 14.96 -17.35 7.05
N LYS A 177 14.07 -18.33 6.90
CA LYS A 177 13.85 -19.04 5.63
C LYS A 177 12.34 -19.11 5.40
N THR A 178 11.88 -18.80 4.19
CA THR A 178 10.49 -19.02 3.80
C THR A 178 10.11 -20.48 4.04
N TYR A 179 9.01 -20.70 4.75
CA TYR A 179 8.51 -22.04 5.01
C TYR A 179 8.14 -22.74 3.71
N LYS A 180 8.69 -23.94 3.47
CA LYS A 180 8.49 -24.71 2.23
C LYS A 180 8.82 -23.90 0.96
N GLY A 181 9.77 -22.96 1.05
CA GLY A 181 10.22 -22.12 -0.07
C GLY A 181 11.70 -21.73 0.04
N SER A 182 12.17 -20.92 -0.91
CA SER A 182 13.59 -20.52 -1.03
C SER A 182 13.91 -19.09 -0.56
N GLY A 183 12.90 -18.28 -0.24
CA GLY A 183 13.07 -16.89 0.20
C GLY A 183 13.56 -16.73 1.65
N PHE A 184 13.80 -15.49 2.08
CA PHE A 184 14.21 -15.17 3.45
C PHE A 184 13.88 -13.73 3.85
N ASN A 185 13.72 -13.47 5.15
CA ASN A 185 13.83 -12.13 5.72
C ASN A 185 15.19 -12.01 6.43
N GLU A 186 15.80 -10.83 6.43
CA GLU A 186 17.12 -10.62 7.04
C GLU A 186 17.25 -9.27 7.73
N LEU A 187 17.85 -9.30 8.92
CA LEU A 187 18.50 -8.16 9.56
C LEU A 187 20.00 -8.49 9.68
N ARG A 188 20.84 -7.70 9.01
CA ARG A 188 22.30 -7.89 8.99
C ARG A 188 23.02 -6.61 9.38
N PHE A 189 24.05 -6.76 10.19
CA PHE A 189 24.99 -5.71 10.58
C PHE A 189 26.38 -6.07 10.03
N GLU A 190 27.01 -5.14 9.32
CA GLU A 190 28.41 -5.20 8.88
C GLU A 190 29.22 -4.24 9.73
N ASP A 191 30.26 -4.75 10.39
CA ASP A 191 31.14 -3.99 11.29
C ASP A 191 32.55 -3.79 10.71
N ALA A 192 32.76 -4.08 9.42
CA ALA A 192 34.01 -3.77 8.74
C ALA A 192 34.27 -2.25 8.72
N THR A 193 35.42 -1.83 9.24
CA THR A 193 35.78 -0.42 9.37
C THR A 193 35.74 0.32 8.03
N GLY A 194 34.94 1.39 7.94
CA GLY A 194 34.73 2.17 6.72
C GLY A 194 33.76 1.54 5.71
N GLY A 195 33.17 0.40 6.05
CA GLY A 195 32.16 -0.31 5.26
C GLY A 195 30.94 -0.70 6.11
N GLU A 196 30.73 -0.01 7.23
CA GLU A 196 29.66 -0.32 8.17
C GLU A 196 28.28 -0.21 7.51
N GLN A 197 27.42 -1.20 7.73
CA GLN A 197 26.09 -1.24 7.11
C GLN A 197 25.07 -1.94 8.01
N VAL A 198 23.87 -1.37 8.08
CA VAL A 198 22.66 -2.09 8.49
C VAL A 198 21.85 -2.42 7.25
N TYR A 199 21.56 -3.70 7.04
CA TYR A 199 20.75 -4.20 5.93
C TYR A 199 19.48 -4.85 6.47
N ILE A 200 18.33 -4.38 5.98
CA ILE A 200 17.01 -4.90 6.29
C ILE A 200 16.39 -5.39 4.99
N HIS A 201 15.98 -6.65 4.97
CA HIS A 201 15.34 -7.27 3.82
C HIS A 201 14.03 -7.94 4.22
N ALA A 202 12.96 -7.55 3.54
CA ALA A 202 11.66 -8.20 3.63
C ALA A 202 11.38 -8.95 2.32
N GLN A 203 11.04 -10.24 2.42
CA GLN A 203 10.75 -11.09 1.27
C GLN A 203 9.48 -10.70 0.51
N LYS A 204 8.53 -10.06 1.21
CA LYS A 204 7.21 -9.71 0.67
C LYS A 204 6.75 -8.33 1.16
N ASN A 205 6.10 -8.26 2.30
CA ASN A 205 5.61 -7.01 2.89
C ASN A 205 6.54 -6.56 4.02
N MET A 206 6.71 -5.24 4.16
CA MET A 206 7.35 -4.60 5.31
C MET A 206 6.39 -3.55 5.87
N ASP A 207 5.83 -3.83 7.05
CA ASP A 207 4.96 -2.89 7.76
C ASP A 207 5.76 -2.21 8.88
N THR A 208 5.56 -0.90 9.06
CA THR A 208 6.20 -0.13 10.14
C THR A 208 5.16 0.77 10.79
N GLU A 209 4.80 0.45 12.03
CA GLU A 209 3.85 1.21 12.83
C GLU A 209 4.58 1.94 13.96
N VAL A 210 4.35 3.25 14.09
CA VAL A 210 4.95 4.09 15.14
C VAL A 210 3.83 4.90 15.79
N LEU A 211 3.54 4.59 17.05
CA LEU A 211 2.40 5.17 17.79
C LEU A 211 2.60 6.63 18.24
N ASN A 212 3.81 7.17 18.10
CA ASN A 212 4.11 8.54 18.51
C ASN A 212 4.96 9.23 17.43
N ASN A 213 6.27 9.32 17.63
CA ASN A 213 7.16 10.07 16.73
C ASN A 213 8.15 9.14 16.02
N ARG A 214 8.26 9.28 14.70
CA ARG A 214 9.34 8.71 13.88
C ARG A 214 10.24 9.84 13.40
N THR A 215 11.53 9.75 13.71
CA THR A 215 12.56 10.69 13.21
C THR A 215 13.49 9.94 12.26
N THR A 216 13.89 10.58 11.18
CA THR A 216 14.91 10.07 10.25
C THR A 216 15.90 11.20 9.97
N ASP A 217 17.17 10.95 10.28
CA ASP A 217 18.28 11.90 10.10
C ASP A 217 19.39 11.20 9.31
N VAL A 218 19.60 11.64 8.07
CA VAL A 218 20.58 11.09 7.13
C VAL A 218 21.62 12.17 6.84
N LYS A 219 22.90 11.86 7.12
CA LYS A 219 24.00 12.85 7.05
C LYS A 219 24.57 13.07 5.66
N ALA A 220 24.42 12.09 4.78
CA ALA A 220 24.82 12.17 3.39
C ALA A 220 23.54 12.09 2.53
N ASP A 221 23.36 11.00 1.79
CA ASP A 221 22.29 10.88 0.80
C ASP A 221 21.20 9.91 1.23
N HIS A 222 19.95 10.25 0.92
CA HIS A 222 18.79 9.36 1.01
C HIS A 222 18.25 9.08 -0.39
N THR A 223 18.15 7.80 -0.77
CA THR A 223 17.57 7.37 -2.04
C THR A 223 16.45 6.39 -1.76
N GLU A 224 15.28 6.67 -2.32
CA GLU A 224 14.10 5.81 -2.26
C GLU A 224 13.64 5.49 -3.69
N THR A 225 13.28 4.24 -3.95
CA THR A 225 12.78 3.81 -5.25
C THR A 225 11.54 2.95 -5.05
N ILE A 226 10.42 3.41 -5.60
CA ILE A 226 9.13 2.73 -5.55
C ILE A 226 8.85 2.19 -6.96
N GLY A 227 8.72 0.87 -7.09
CA GLY A 227 8.53 0.22 -8.40
C GLY A 227 7.11 0.31 -8.96
N ASN A 228 6.14 0.71 -8.13
CA ASN A 228 4.75 0.91 -8.51
C ASN A 228 4.24 2.21 -7.85
N ASP A 229 3.22 2.14 -7.00
CA ASP A 229 2.55 3.33 -6.44
C ASP A 229 3.09 3.76 -5.07
N GLN A 230 3.15 5.07 -4.85
CA GLN A 230 3.40 5.69 -3.54
C GLN A 230 2.21 6.57 -3.15
N LYS A 231 1.58 6.27 -2.00
CA LYS A 231 0.54 7.10 -1.39
C LYS A 231 1.05 7.70 -0.09
N ILE A 232 1.01 9.03 0.02
CA ILE A 232 1.36 9.77 1.24
C ILE A 232 0.12 10.52 1.71
N THR A 233 -0.26 10.32 2.97
CA THR A 233 -1.36 11.05 3.60
C THR A 233 -0.84 11.78 4.84
N VAL A 234 -1.00 13.10 4.85
CA VAL A 234 -0.63 13.97 5.97
C VAL A 234 -1.87 14.75 6.39
N VAL A 235 -2.37 14.51 7.60
CA VAL A 235 -3.67 15.03 8.05
C VAL A 235 -3.62 16.51 8.45
N LYS A 236 -2.56 16.94 9.15
CA LYS A 236 -2.49 18.29 9.72
C LYS A 236 -1.67 19.26 8.89
N GLY A 237 -0.42 18.92 8.60
CA GLY A 237 0.47 19.82 7.88
C GLY A 237 1.76 19.16 7.43
N GLN A 238 2.22 19.55 6.25
CA GLN A 238 3.46 19.11 5.66
C GLN A 238 4.30 20.34 5.32
N THR A 239 5.56 20.33 5.73
CA THR A 239 6.55 21.36 5.37
C THR A 239 7.70 20.69 4.64
N VAL A 240 8.01 21.17 3.44
CA VAL A 240 9.18 20.73 2.66
C VAL A 240 10.13 21.92 2.54
N GLN A 241 11.36 21.77 3.02
CA GLN A 241 12.41 22.78 2.91
C GLN A 241 13.59 22.16 2.17
N VAL A 242 14.03 22.80 1.08
CA VAL A 242 15.16 22.36 0.26
C VAL A 242 16.24 23.43 0.31
N GLY A 243 17.33 23.12 1.02
CA GLY A 243 18.43 24.06 1.28
C GLY A 243 18.05 25.18 2.27
N THR A 244 19.06 25.77 2.93
CA THR A 244 18.86 26.91 3.85
C THR A 244 19.69 28.14 3.48
N ARG A 245 20.58 28.03 2.49
CA ARG A 245 21.44 29.11 1.99
C ARG A 245 21.57 29.04 0.47
N LYS A 246 21.86 30.18 -0.16
CA LYS A 246 22.26 30.25 -1.58
C LYS A 246 23.72 29.79 -1.72
N GLU A 247 23.96 28.51 -1.49
CA GLU A 247 25.19 27.82 -1.86
C GLU A 247 24.88 26.93 -3.08
N GLY A 248 25.85 26.69 -3.96
CA GLY A 248 25.62 25.89 -5.15
C GLY A 248 25.16 24.47 -4.78
N GLY A 249 24.16 23.93 -5.49
CA GLY A 249 23.74 22.52 -5.36
C GLY A 249 22.45 22.25 -4.58
N HIS A 250 21.63 23.27 -4.28
CA HIS A 250 20.29 23.07 -3.71
C HIS A 250 19.22 23.30 -4.78
N ASP A 251 18.71 22.23 -5.36
CA ASP A 251 17.65 22.24 -6.37
C ASP A 251 16.49 21.30 -5.98
N GLN A 252 15.30 21.62 -6.51
CA GLN A 252 14.16 20.72 -6.48
C GLN A 252 13.69 20.55 -7.92
N SER A 253 13.82 19.33 -8.44
CA SER A 253 13.31 18.95 -9.77
C SER A 253 12.10 18.03 -9.62
N ILE A 254 11.04 18.32 -10.35
CA ILE A 254 9.82 17.49 -10.41
C ILE A 254 9.55 17.23 -11.89
N THR A 255 9.58 15.97 -12.30
CA THR A 255 9.22 15.52 -13.64
C THR A 255 7.96 14.68 -13.54
N VAL A 256 6.94 14.99 -14.33
CA VAL A 256 5.68 14.23 -14.41
C VAL A 256 5.49 13.87 -15.88
N ALA A 257 5.36 12.57 -16.17
CA ALA A 257 5.33 12.09 -17.56
C ALA A 257 3.95 12.22 -18.21
N ASN A 258 2.88 12.09 -17.43
CA ASN A 258 1.51 12.25 -17.89
C ASN A 258 0.90 13.49 -17.25
N ASP A 259 -0.06 13.33 -16.33
CA ASP A 259 -0.82 14.44 -15.78
C ASP A 259 -0.38 14.84 -14.38
N ARG A 260 -0.44 16.15 -14.10
CA ARG A 260 -0.32 16.72 -12.76
C ARG A 260 -1.58 17.51 -12.42
N CYS A 261 -2.38 17.02 -11.48
CA CYS A 261 -3.52 17.74 -10.91
C CYS A 261 -3.14 18.36 -9.54
N ILE A 262 -3.55 19.62 -9.31
CA ILE A 262 -3.39 20.30 -8.02
C ILE A 262 -4.71 20.98 -7.67
N THR A 263 -5.31 20.59 -6.56
CA THR A 263 -6.49 21.26 -6.00
C THR A 263 -6.10 22.01 -4.74
N VAL A 264 -6.32 23.33 -4.74
CA VAL A 264 -6.13 24.18 -3.56
C VAL A 264 -7.48 24.72 -3.14
N ARG A 265 -7.95 24.34 -1.94
CA ARG A 265 -9.29 24.72 -1.45
C ARG A 265 -9.39 26.14 -0.93
N ASN A 266 -8.29 26.67 -0.38
CA ASN A 266 -8.21 28.04 0.13
C ASN A 266 -7.21 28.82 -0.73
N ASP A 267 -6.14 29.33 -0.13
CA ASP A 267 -5.20 30.21 -0.81
C ASP A 267 -3.96 29.48 -1.36
N GLN A 268 -3.53 29.88 -2.55
CA GLN A 268 -2.20 29.58 -3.08
C GLN A 268 -1.39 30.88 -3.19
N THR A 269 -0.27 30.95 -2.48
CA THR A 269 0.69 32.06 -2.61
C THR A 269 2.00 31.56 -3.22
N LEU A 270 2.44 32.22 -4.30
CA LEU A 270 3.72 31.95 -4.96
C LEU A 270 4.58 33.21 -4.96
N GLN A 271 5.73 33.14 -4.30
CA GLN A 271 6.74 34.22 -4.30
C GLN A 271 8.00 33.73 -5.01
N VAL A 272 8.36 34.39 -6.11
CA VAL A 272 9.58 34.14 -6.87
C VAL A 272 10.47 35.38 -6.78
N THR A 273 11.69 35.21 -6.26
CA THR A 273 12.60 36.35 -5.97
C THR A 273 13.54 36.70 -7.12
N ASN A 274 13.74 35.77 -8.05
CA ASN A 274 14.49 35.99 -9.29
C ASN A 274 13.52 35.81 -10.47
N ASP A 275 13.80 34.90 -11.39
CA ASP A 275 13.02 34.73 -12.61
C ASP A 275 11.99 33.60 -12.52
N ARG A 276 10.84 33.81 -13.17
CA ARG A 276 9.87 32.74 -13.49
C ARG A 276 9.74 32.65 -15.00
N THR A 277 10.01 31.47 -15.56
CA THR A 277 9.77 31.16 -16.98
C THR A 277 8.70 30.08 -17.09
N VAL A 278 7.76 30.26 -18.02
CA VAL A 278 6.68 29.29 -18.32
C VAL A 278 6.64 29.09 -19.83
N SER A 279 6.62 27.83 -20.26
CA SER A 279 6.44 27.45 -21.67
C SER A 279 5.28 26.46 -21.74
N VAL A 280 4.27 26.80 -22.54
CA VAL A 280 3.08 25.99 -22.78
C VAL A 280 2.99 25.76 -24.28
N SER A 281 2.89 24.49 -24.70
CA SER A 281 2.96 24.11 -26.12
C SER A 281 1.60 24.16 -26.81
N ASN A 282 0.53 23.84 -26.06
CA ASN A 282 -0.85 23.88 -26.54
C ASN A 282 -1.56 25.08 -25.91
N ASP A 283 -2.48 24.84 -24.98
CA ASP A 283 -3.36 25.88 -24.44
C ASP A 283 -3.04 26.25 -22.99
N ASP A 284 -3.15 27.54 -22.68
CA ASP A 284 -3.14 28.08 -21.32
C ASP A 284 -4.48 28.80 -21.05
N GLY A 285 -5.29 28.24 -20.15
CA GLY A 285 -6.61 28.73 -19.79
C GLY A 285 -6.60 29.40 -18.42
N LEU A 286 -7.09 30.63 -18.33
CA LEU A 286 -7.23 31.36 -17.06
C LEU A 286 -8.66 31.87 -16.88
N TYR A 287 -9.32 31.38 -15.83
CA TYR A 287 -10.62 31.87 -15.38
C TYR A 287 -10.47 32.56 -14.01
N VAL A 288 -10.90 33.83 -13.91
CA VAL A 288 -10.85 34.62 -12.67
C VAL A 288 -12.24 35.18 -12.42
N ARG A 289 -12.86 34.77 -11.31
CA ARG A 289 -14.25 35.14 -10.98
C ARG A 289 -14.41 36.59 -10.54
N ASN A 290 -13.44 37.11 -9.79
CA ASN A 290 -13.45 38.47 -9.27
C ASN A 290 -12.38 39.31 -10.00
N ASP A 291 -11.41 39.85 -9.27
CA ASP A 291 -10.42 40.76 -9.85
C ASP A 291 -9.14 40.05 -10.28
N ARG A 292 -8.67 40.37 -11.49
CA ARG A 292 -7.27 40.16 -11.89
C ARG A 292 -6.54 41.51 -11.89
N LYS A 293 -5.53 41.65 -11.03
CA LYS A 293 -4.64 42.82 -10.99
C LYS A 293 -3.25 42.44 -11.51
N VAL A 294 -2.72 43.23 -12.43
CA VAL A 294 -1.40 43.02 -13.02
C VAL A 294 -0.65 44.35 -12.99
N THR A 295 0.54 44.34 -12.40
CA THR A 295 1.48 45.47 -12.41
C THR A 295 2.76 45.02 -13.06
N VAL A 296 3.23 45.79 -14.05
CA VAL A 296 4.54 45.59 -14.68
C VAL A 296 5.27 46.91 -14.58
N GLU A 297 6.34 46.96 -13.77
CA GLU A 297 7.16 48.17 -13.61
C GLU A 297 8.08 48.39 -14.82
N GLY A 298 8.54 47.28 -15.42
CA GLY A 298 9.38 47.28 -16.61
C GLY A 298 8.58 47.25 -17.91
N LYS A 299 9.16 46.57 -18.91
CA LYS A 299 8.56 46.42 -20.24
C LYS A 299 7.57 45.27 -20.27
N GLN A 300 6.39 45.49 -20.84
CA GLN A 300 5.45 44.42 -21.20
C GLN A 300 5.38 44.30 -22.73
N GLU A 301 5.75 43.13 -23.25
CA GLU A 301 5.64 42.82 -24.67
C GLU A 301 4.57 41.76 -24.89
N HIS A 302 3.78 41.93 -25.95
CA HIS A 302 2.78 40.96 -26.36
C HIS A 302 2.80 40.83 -27.88
N LYS A 303 2.96 39.60 -28.37
CA LYS A 303 2.90 39.26 -29.79
C LYS A 303 1.80 38.23 -29.97
N THR A 304 0.82 38.55 -30.82
CA THR A 304 -0.24 37.63 -31.22
C THR A 304 -0.11 37.38 -32.71
N THR A 305 0.03 36.12 -33.11
CA THR A 305 0.09 35.74 -34.54
C THR A 305 -1.32 35.58 -35.12
N GLY A 306 -2.25 35.01 -34.33
CA GLY A 306 -3.66 34.91 -34.67
C GLY A 306 -4.47 36.15 -34.25
N ASN A 307 -5.73 35.93 -33.91
CA ASN A 307 -6.64 37.00 -33.48
C ASN A 307 -6.36 37.42 -32.03
N HIS A 308 -6.30 38.72 -31.78
CA HIS A 308 -6.38 39.29 -30.43
C HIS A 308 -7.78 39.90 -30.25
N VAL A 309 -8.63 39.27 -29.44
CA VAL A 309 -10.02 39.68 -29.21
C VAL A 309 -10.17 40.11 -27.76
N SER A 310 -10.67 41.32 -27.54
CA SER A 310 -10.93 41.88 -26.21
C SER A 310 -12.33 42.46 -26.16
N LEU A 311 -13.17 41.93 -25.27
CA LEU A 311 -14.52 42.42 -25.00
C LEU A 311 -14.52 43.00 -23.58
N VAL A 312 -14.98 44.24 -23.46
CA VAL A 312 -15.16 44.92 -22.18
C VAL A 312 -16.60 45.38 -22.11
N GLU A 313 -17.41 44.71 -21.29
CA GLU A 313 -18.82 45.10 -21.09
C GLU A 313 -18.95 46.39 -20.26
N GLY A 314 -17.98 46.61 -19.37
CA GLY A 314 -17.86 47.84 -18.59
C GLY A 314 -17.07 48.93 -19.29
N LYS A 315 -16.36 49.76 -18.50
CA LYS A 315 -15.51 50.82 -19.02
C LYS A 315 -14.13 50.29 -19.40
N HIS A 316 -13.71 50.54 -20.64
CA HIS A 316 -12.31 50.43 -21.05
C HIS A 316 -11.64 51.81 -20.97
N SER A 317 -10.70 51.98 -20.04
CA SER A 317 -9.93 53.22 -19.87
C SER A 317 -8.48 53.00 -20.30
N LEU A 318 -7.97 53.88 -21.16
CA LEU A 318 -6.58 53.85 -21.62
C LEU A 318 -5.98 55.26 -21.47
N VAL A 319 -4.91 55.36 -20.69
CA VAL A 319 -4.12 56.58 -20.56
C VAL A 319 -2.70 56.24 -20.99
N VAL A 320 -2.21 56.94 -22.02
CA VAL A 320 -0.84 56.81 -22.51
C VAL A 320 -0.14 58.14 -22.27
N LYS A 321 0.92 58.14 -21.44
CA LYS A 321 1.68 59.36 -21.14
C LYS A 321 2.64 59.76 -22.26
N GLY A 322 3.05 58.79 -23.07
CA GLY A 322 3.84 59.00 -24.29
C GLY A 322 2.99 58.86 -25.55
N ASP A 323 3.59 58.36 -26.62
CA ASP A 323 2.91 58.20 -27.89
C ASP A 323 2.05 56.93 -27.92
N LEU A 324 0.84 57.06 -28.49
CA LEU A 324 0.02 55.93 -28.90
C LEU A 324 0.04 55.84 -30.43
N ALA A 325 0.76 54.85 -30.97
CA ALA A 325 0.76 54.56 -32.39
C ALA A 325 -0.15 53.36 -32.70
N ARG A 326 -1.08 53.53 -33.65
CA ARG A 326 -1.91 52.44 -34.19
C ARG A 326 -1.72 52.34 -35.69
N LYS A 327 -1.07 51.27 -36.15
CA LYS A 327 -0.89 50.98 -37.58
C LYS A 327 -1.78 49.82 -37.96
N VAL A 328 -2.65 50.02 -38.94
CA VAL A 328 -3.60 49.01 -39.43
C VAL A 328 -3.41 48.87 -40.94
N SER A 329 -3.09 47.66 -41.41
CA SER A 329 -2.92 47.38 -42.84
C SER A 329 -4.27 47.20 -43.56
N GLY A 330 -5.27 46.66 -42.84
CA GLY A 330 -6.64 46.54 -43.31
C GLY A 330 -7.46 47.80 -43.03
N ALA A 331 -8.68 47.64 -42.53
CA ALA A 331 -9.56 48.75 -42.18
C ALA A 331 -9.53 49.04 -40.66
N LEU A 332 -9.56 50.33 -40.31
CA LEU A 332 -9.83 50.80 -38.95
C LEU A 332 -11.27 51.32 -38.88
N GLY A 333 -12.13 50.65 -38.10
CA GLY A 333 -13.51 51.06 -37.85
C GLY A 333 -13.67 51.63 -36.44
N ILE A 334 -14.40 52.73 -36.31
CA ILE A 334 -14.86 53.28 -35.02
C ILE A 334 -16.36 53.52 -35.16
N LYS A 335 -17.14 52.70 -34.46
CA LYS A 335 -18.59 52.90 -34.31
C LYS A 335 -18.86 53.18 -32.84
N VAL A 336 -19.56 54.27 -32.56
CA VAL A 336 -20.06 54.61 -31.23
C VAL A 336 -21.54 54.96 -31.38
N ASP A 337 -22.34 54.61 -30.37
CA ASP A 337 -23.74 55.02 -30.32
C ASP A 337 -23.89 56.45 -29.76
N GLY A 338 -22.91 56.91 -28.97
CA GLY A 338 -22.80 58.27 -28.46
C GLY A 338 -21.82 59.15 -29.25
N ASP A 339 -21.05 59.98 -28.54
CA ASP A 339 -20.15 60.94 -29.17
C ASP A 339 -18.76 60.36 -29.49
N ILE A 340 -18.21 60.79 -30.64
CA ILE A 340 -16.76 60.73 -30.90
C ILE A 340 -16.20 62.13 -30.67
N VAL A 341 -15.38 62.29 -29.62
CA VAL A 341 -14.67 63.54 -29.35
C VAL A 341 -13.18 63.34 -29.64
N LEU A 342 -12.67 64.09 -30.61
CA LEU A 342 -11.24 64.18 -30.90
C LEU A 342 -10.78 65.60 -30.56
N GLU A 343 -9.92 65.72 -29.57
CA GLU A 343 -9.35 66.99 -29.14
C GLU A 343 -7.83 66.97 -29.34
N SER A 344 -7.30 68.05 -29.88
CA SER A 344 -5.86 68.26 -30.03
C SER A 344 -5.55 69.71 -29.73
N SER A 345 -4.53 69.94 -28.90
CA SER A 345 -4.03 71.28 -28.60
C SER A 345 -3.26 71.91 -29.77
N SER A 346 -2.95 71.14 -30.82
CA SER A 346 -2.16 71.59 -31.96
C SER A 346 -2.94 71.49 -33.27
N ARG A 347 -3.17 70.26 -33.74
CA ARG A 347 -3.86 69.98 -35.00
C ARG A 347 -4.48 68.58 -35.02
N ILE A 348 -5.52 68.44 -35.83
CA ILE A 348 -6.09 67.16 -36.27
C ILE A 348 -5.90 67.11 -37.79
N SER A 349 -5.33 66.03 -38.32
CA SER A 349 -5.12 65.86 -39.76
C SER A 349 -5.69 64.54 -40.23
N LEU A 350 -6.48 64.59 -41.30
CA LEU A 350 -7.07 63.46 -41.99
C LEU A 350 -6.58 63.51 -43.44
N LYS A 351 -5.86 62.50 -43.92
CA LYS A 351 -5.25 62.49 -45.25
C LYS A 351 -5.59 61.21 -46.00
N VAL A 352 -5.97 61.35 -47.27
CA VAL A 352 -6.22 60.24 -48.21
C VAL A 352 -5.54 60.57 -49.53
N GLY A 353 -4.49 59.84 -49.89
CA GLY A 353 -3.69 60.12 -51.10
C GLY A 353 -3.19 61.57 -51.12
N GLY A 354 -3.55 62.31 -52.17
CA GLY A 354 -3.25 63.75 -52.31
C GLY A 354 -4.26 64.71 -51.66
N SER A 355 -5.38 64.22 -51.11
CA SER A 355 -6.41 65.05 -50.47
C SER A 355 -6.28 65.03 -48.95
N PHE A 356 -6.64 66.12 -48.28
CA PHE A 356 -6.58 66.20 -46.82
C PHE A 356 -7.56 67.22 -46.21
N VAL A 357 -7.84 67.01 -44.92
CA VAL A 357 -8.46 67.98 -44.02
C VAL A 357 -7.50 68.21 -42.85
N VAL A 358 -7.21 69.46 -42.54
CA VAL A 358 -6.43 69.83 -41.35
C VAL A 358 -7.22 70.83 -40.53
N ILE A 359 -7.47 70.51 -39.26
CA ILE A 359 -8.05 71.41 -38.27
C ILE A 359 -6.90 71.90 -37.39
N HIS A 360 -6.77 73.22 -37.24
CA HIS A 360 -5.77 73.87 -36.41
C HIS A 360 -6.35 75.13 -35.75
N SER A 361 -5.59 75.79 -34.88
CA SER A 361 -6.06 76.96 -34.12
C SER A 361 -6.47 78.17 -34.97
N GLY A 362 -6.10 78.22 -36.24
CA GLY A 362 -6.41 79.30 -37.18
C GLY A 362 -7.59 79.03 -38.12
N GLY A 363 -8.11 77.81 -38.18
CA GLY A 363 -9.19 77.45 -39.11
C GLY A 363 -9.22 75.96 -39.51
N VAL A 364 -9.92 75.68 -40.61
CA VAL A 364 -10.06 74.36 -41.22
C VAL A 364 -9.60 74.44 -42.67
N ASP A 365 -8.53 73.73 -43.00
CA ASP A 365 -8.02 73.58 -44.36
C ASP A 365 -8.63 72.34 -45.02
N ILE A 366 -9.22 72.48 -46.21
CA ILE A 366 -9.76 71.38 -47.00
C ILE A 366 -9.17 71.46 -48.41
N VAL A 367 -8.37 70.46 -48.80
CA VAL A 367 -7.68 70.43 -50.10
C VAL A 367 -7.93 69.09 -50.80
N GLY A 368 -8.35 69.16 -52.06
CA GLY A 368 -8.49 68.01 -52.95
C GLY A 368 -8.88 68.42 -54.38
N PRO A 369 -8.76 67.53 -55.38
CA PRO A 369 -9.08 67.83 -56.79
C PRO A 369 -10.53 68.25 -57.02
N LYS A 370 -11.46 67.77 -56.19
CA LYS A 370 -12.88 68.10 -56.19
C LYS A 370 -13.40 68.05 -54.76
N ILE A 371 -14.08 69.11 -54.33
CA ILE A 371 -14.78 69.18 -53.03
C ILE A 371 -16.27 69.20 -53.34
N SER A 372 -17.02 68.22 -52.84
CA SER A 372 -18.48 68.18 -53.00
C SER A 372 -19.12 68.53 -51.66
N LEU A 373 -19.82 69.66 -51.60
CA LEU A 373 -20.59 70.09 -50.43
C LEU A 373 -22.06 69.74 -50.67
N ASN A 374 -22.70 69.07 -49.71
CA ASN A 374 -24.10 68.65 -49.77
C ASN A 374 -24.48 67.82 -51.02
N SER A 375 -23.52 67.17 -51.69
CA SER A 375 -23.77 66.30 -52.85
C SER A 375 -22.68 65.21 -52.96
N GLY A 376 -23.07 64.00 -53.39
CA GLY A 376 -22.16 62.89 -53.69
C GLY A 376 -21.75 61.99 -52.50
N GLY A 377 -21.24 60.81 -52.84
CA GLY A 377 -20.67 59.81 -51.91
C GLY A 377 -21.66 58.79 -51.35
N SER A 378 -21.12 57.74 -50.72
CA SER A 378 -21.84 56.80 -49.86
C SER A 378 -20.95 56.52 -48.64
N PRO A 379 -21.52 56.41 -47.43
CA PRO A 379 -20.73 56.17 -46.22
C PRO A 379 -20.02 54.80 -46.27
N GLY A 380 -18.83 54.72 -45.69
CA GLY A 380 -18.16 53.44 -45.46
C GLY A 380 -18.87 52.63 -44.37
N THR A 381 -18.81 51.30 -44.47
CA THR A 381 -19.39 50.40 -43.45
C THR A 381 -18.35 50.13 -42.35
N PRO A 382 -18.72 50.22 -41.06
CA PRO A 382 -17.85 49.83 -39.96
C PRO A 382 -17.42 48.36 -40.04
N VAL A 383 -16.19 48.05 -39.64
CA VAL A 383 -15.69 46.67 -39.57
C VAL A 383 -16.41 45.94 -38.43
N PRO A 384 -16.97 44.73 -38.65
CA PRO A 384 -17.61 43.96 -37.58
C PRO A 384 -16.61 43.49 -36.52
N ALA A 385 -17.02 43.48 -35.25
CA ALA A 385 -16.21 42.99 -34.14
C ALA A 385 -16.39 41.48 -33.94
N LEU A 386 -15.30 40.79 -33.61
CA LEU A 386 -15.34 39.40 -33.15
C LEU A 386 -15.66 39.35 -31.65
N GLN A 387 -16.34 38.28 -31.21
CA GLN A 387 -16.57 38.02 -29.78
C GLN A 387 -15.63 36.92 -29.27
N PRO A 388 -15.06 37.06 -28.06
CA PRO A 388 -14.23 36.02 -27.48
C PRO A 388 -15.08 34.83 -27.02
N ALA A 389 -14.49 33.63 -27.00
CA ALA A 389 -15.11 32.48 -26.37
C ALA A 389 -15.13 32.66 -24.84
N VAL A 390 -16.27 32.36 -24.20
CA VAL A 390 -16.42 32.44 -22.74
C VAL A 390 -16.04 31.09 -22.13
N LEU A 391 -14.98 31.06 -21.32
CA LEU A 391 -14.64 29.89 -20.51
C LEU A 391 -15.72 29.68 -19.44
N LYS A 392 -16.32 28.50 -19.40
CA LYS A 392 -17.27 28.10 -18.35
C LYS A 392 -16.52 27.52 -17.16
N THR A 393 -17.10 27.62 -15.96
CA THR A 393 -16.56 27.01 -14.74
C THR A 393 -16.44 25.49 -14.91
N LEU A 394 -15.31 24.92 -14.53
CA LEU A 394 -15.28 23.50 -14.11
C LEU A 394 -16.13 23.43 -12.83
N GLY A 395 -17.14 22.56 -12.80
CA GLY A 395 -18.18 22.57 -11.78
C GLY A 395 -17.62 22.57 -10.35
N ASP A 396 -18.12 23.49 -9.52
CA ASP A 396 -17.95 23.41 -8.06
C ASP A 396 -18.71 22.16 -7.58
N GLU A 397 -17.99 21.09 -7.22
CA GLU A 397 -18.55 20.11 -6.30
C GLU A 397 -18.80 20.82 -4.97
N LYS A 398 -20.07 21.20 -4.75
CA LYS A 398 -20.56 21.68 -3.47
C LYS A 398 -20.39 20.56 -2.43
N SER A 399 -19.32 20.59 -1.63
CA SER A 399 -19.32 19.93 -0.33
C SER A 399 -20.02 20.85 0.67
N GLY A 400 -21.21 20.44 1.11
CA GLY A 400 -22.01 21.14 2.10
C GLY A 400 -21.30 21.30 3.44
N ASP A 401 -21.49 22.46 4.04
CA ASP A 401 -21.18 22.76 5.43
C ASP A 401 -22.16 21.98 6.33
N GLY A 402 -21.62 21.21 7.28
CA GLY A 402 -22.38 20.31 8.14
C GLY A 402 -21.49 19.66 9.20
N SER A 403 -21.37 20.32 10.34
CA SER A 403 -20.88 19.73 11.58
C SER A 403 -21.74 18.53 12.00
N ASP A 404 -21.16 17.35 12.19
CA ASP A 404 -21.10 16.57 13.45
C ASP A 404 -20.65 15.12 13.16
N SER A 405 -19.98 14.56 14.16
CA SER A 405 -19.39 13.24 14.35
C SER A 405 -19.99 12.01 13.65
N GLY A 406 -19.09 11.13 13.18
CA GLY A 406 -19.39 9.74 12.82
C GLY A 406 -18.33 9.15 11.91
N GLU A 407 -17.53 8.21 12.41
CA GLU A 407 -16.65 7.37 11.60
C GLU A 407 -17.48 6.51 10.66
N GLU A 408 -17.26 6.64 9.35
CA GLU A 408 -17.41 5.56 8.37
C GLU A 408 -16.64 5.97 7.10
N ASN A 409 -15.54 5.26 6.82
CA ASN A 409 -14.73 5.42 5.61
C ASN A 409 -15.44 4.68 4.47
N GLU A 410 -16.16 5.41 3.63
CA GLU A 410 -16.44 4.98 2.26
C GLU A 410 -15.71 5.88 1.27
N ASP A 411 -14.86 5.21 0.51
CA ASP A 411 -13.95 5.71 -0.51
C ASP A 411 -14.76 6.12 -1.75
N SER A 412 -14.88 7.43 -2.00
CA SER A 412 -15.25 7.94 -3.31
C SER A 412 -14.01 8.58 -3.95
N GLY A 413 -13.37 7.79 -4.81
CA GLY A 413 -12.29 8.25 -5.67
C GLY A 413 -12.78 9.40 -6.56
N GLY A 414 -12.35 10.62 -6.24
CA GLY A 414 -12.51 11.79 -7.09
C GLY A 414 -11.75 11.58 -8.39
N ASN A 415 -12.47 11.11 -9.42
CA ASN A 415 -11.94 10.88 -10.74
C ASN A 415 -11.62 12.23 -11.40
N CYS A 416 -10.34 12.54 -11.52
CA CYS A 416 -9.90 13.66 -12.36
C CYS A 416 -10.14 13.27 -13.83
N VAL A 417 -11.02 14.01 -14.51
CA VAL A 417 -11.29 13.82 -15.94
C VAL A 417 -9.97 13.97 -16.72
N THR A 418 -9.48 12.85 -17.24
CA THR A 418 -8.33 12.78 -18.14
C THR A 418 -8.77 13.20 -19.55
N GLY A 419 -8.49 14.45 -19.91
CA GLY A 419 -8.46 14.87 -21.30
C GLY A 419 -7.10 14.52 -21.90
N SER A 420 -6.86 13.25 -22.24
CA SER A 420 -5.67 12.85 -23.00
C SER A 420 -5.82 13.30 -24.46
N GLY A 421 -5.20 14.43 -24.81
CA GLY A 421 -4.85 14.78 -26.17
C GLY A 421 -3.38 14.42 -26.42
N GLY A 422 -3.14 13.18 -26.82
CA GLY A 422 -1.85 12.73 -27.36
C GLY A 422 -1.99 12.49 -28.86
N ASP A 423 -1.28 13.27 -29.67
CA ASP A 423 -0.99 12.93 -31.06
C ASP A 423 -0.09 11.70 -31.07
N ASP A 424 -0.51 10.62 -31.71
CA ASP A 424 0.42 9.63 -32.26
C ASP A 424 0.04 9.32 -33.71
N ARG A 425 1.04 9.39 -34.58
CA ARG A 425 0.93 9.00 -35.99
C ARG A 425 1.14 7.49 -36.09
N GLY A 426 0.15 6.79 -36.59
CA GLY A 426 0.30 5.42 -37.07
C GLY A 426 -1.05 4.87 -37.49
N ASP A 427 -1.17 4.55 -38.79
CA ASP A 427 -2.34 3.96 -39.43
C ASP A 427 -2.92 2.79 -38.62
N ASP A 428 -4.21 2.84 -38.31
CA ASP A 428 -5.07 1.67 -38.16
C ASP A 428 -6.53 2.10 -38.36
N GLU A 429 -7.29 1.25 -39.07
CA GLU A 429 -8.63 1.49 -39.59
C GLU A 429 -9.63 1.91 -38.48
N ASP A 430 -10.36 3.01 -38.72
CA ASP A 430 -11.39 3.56 -37.82
C ASP A 430 -12.45 2.50 -37.45
N GLU A 431 -12.41 1.96 -36.23
CA GLU A 431 -13.61 1.37 -35.61
C GLU A 431 -14.56 2.49 -35.18
N PRO A 432 -15.86 2.44 -35.53
CA PRO A 432 -16.79 3.51 -35.19
C PRO A 432 -17.03 3.57 -33.67
N GLU A 433 -16.98 4.78 -33.10
CA GLU A 433 -17.30 5.07 -31.69
C GLU A 433 -18.63 4.42 -31.28
N LYS A 434 -18.59 3.48 -30.32
CA LYS A 434 -19.78 2.81 -29.77
C LYS A 434 -20.29 3.59 -28.56
N TYR A 435 -21.47 4.17 -28.68
CA TYR A 435 -22.21 4.83 -27.61
C TYR A 435 -23.09 3.82 -26.87
N THR A 436 -23.13 3.93 -25.54
CA THR A 436 -24.01 3.10 -24.69
C THR A 436 -25.10 3.98 -24.10
N LEU A 437 -26.36 3.63 -24.32
CA LEU A 437 -27.53 4.36 -23.83
C LEU A 437 -28.37 3.44 -22.93
N GLN A 438 -28.86 3.98 -21.82
CA GLN A 438 -29.80 3.31 -20.91
C GLN A 438 -30.85 4.33 -20.46
N PHE A 439 -32.12 3.95 -20.53
CA PHE A 439 -33.25 4.81 -20.16
C PHE A 439 -33.82 4.39 -18.81
N HIS A 440 -34.13 5.37 -17.96
CA HIS A 440 -34.76 5.19 -16.65
C HIS A 440 -36.14 5.83 -16.66
N PHE A 441 -37.17 5.07 -16.30
CA PHE A 441 -38.55 5.53 -16.33
C PHE A 441 -39.12 5.60 -14.91
N THR A 442 -39.51 6.81 -14.50
CA THR A 442 -40.23 7.08 -13.25
C THR A 442 -41.50 7.88 -13.51
N ASP A 443 -42.47 7.80 -12.61
CA ASP A 443 -43.61 8.73 -12.60
C ASP A 443 -43.24 10.11 -12.02
N ASP A 444 -44.20 11.03 -11.96
CA ASP A 444 -44.03 12.41 -11.48
C ASP A 444 -43.64 12.48 -9.98
N ASP A 445 -43.88 11.40 -9.23
CA ASP A 445 -43.51 11.26 -7.82
C ASP A 445 -42.16 10.53 -7.64
N GLY A 446 -41.48 10.17 -8.73
CA GLY A 446 -40.18 9.51 -8.75
C GLY A 446 -40.23 8.00 -8.49
N ILE A 447 -41.41 7.38 -8.56
CA ILE A 447 -41.57 5.92 -8.42
C ILE A 447 -41.19 5.25 -9.74
N PRO A 448 -40.30 4.26 -9.76
CA PRO A 448 -39.88 3.60 -10.98
C PRO A 448 -41.00 2.75 -11.59
N TYR A 449 -41.10 2.79 -12.92
CA TYR A 449 -41.92 1.84 -13.68
C TYR A 449 -41.20 0.50 -13.74
N SER A 450 -41.25 -0.26 -12.65
CA SER A 450 -40.61 -1.57 -12.53
C SER A 450 -41.32 -2.65 -13.35
N GLU A 451 -40.56 -3.64 -13.85
CA GLU A 451 -41.08 -4.81 -14.58
C GLU A 451 -42.10 -4.45 -15.69
N THR A 452 -41.88 -3.30 -16.34
CA THR A 452 -42.79 -2.75 -17.34
C THR A 452 -42.25 -2.99 -18.73
N ARG A 453 -43.06 -3.63 -19.58
CA ARG A 453 -42.67 -3.94 -20.97
C ARG A 453 -42.48 -2.67 -21.79
N TYR A 454 -41.49 -2.65 -22.67
CA TYR A 454 -41.21 -1.53 -23.57
C TYR A 454 -40.90 -1.98 -25.00
N ILE A 455 -40.98 -1.02 -25.93
CA ILE A 455 -40.42 -1.13 -27.29
C ILE A 455 -39.46 0.03 -27.53
N ALA A 456 -38.22 -0.29 -27.85
CA ALA A 456 -37.21 0.65 -28.31
C ALA A 456 -37.24 0.70 -29.85
N PHE A 457 -37.30 1.90 -30.41
CA PHE A 457 -37.29 2.18 -31.85
C PHE A 457 -35.97 2.85 -32.20
N PHE A 458 -35.26 2.27 -33.16
CA PHE A 458 -34.01 2.79 -33.69
C PHE A 458 -34.28 3.52 -35.02
N GLU A 459 -33.45 4.50 -35.34
CA GLU A 459 -33.58 5.33 -36.55
C GLU A 459 -33.43 4.52 -37.86
N ASP A 460 -32.71 3.40 -37.82
CA ASP A 460 -32.60 2.44 -38.93
C ASP A 460 -33.90 1.64 -39.20
N GLY A 461 -34.94 1.88 -38.39
CA GLY A 461 -36.25 1.24 -38.48
C GLY A 461 -36.37 -0.06 -37.70
N THR A 462 -35.29 -0.53 -37.06
CA THR A 462 -35.33 -1.73 -36.21
C THR A 462 -36.02 -1.45 -34.88
N GLN A 463 -36.54 -2.52 -34.25
CA GLN A 463 -37.23 -2.44 -32.97
C GLN A 463 -36.80 -3.59 -32.05
N THR A 464 -36.54 -3.24 -30.80
CA THR A 464 -36.26 -4.21 -29.73
C THR A 464 -37.32 -4.12 -28.65
N ARG A 465 -37.68 -5.27 -28.07
CA ARG A 465 -38.66 -5.35 -26.99
C ARG A 465 -37.97 -5.88 -25.74
N GLY A 466 -38.25 -5.27 -24.61
CA GLY A 466 -37.72 -5.68 -23.32
C GLY A 466 -38.67 -5.34 -22.18
N GLU A 467 -38.18 -5.51 -20.97
CA GLU A 467 -38.87 -5.22 -19.72
C GLU A 467 -37.89 -4.44 -18.83
N THR A 468 -38.38 -3.40 -18.14
CA THR A 468 -37.55 -2.64 -17.20
C THR A 468 -37.21 -3.46 -15.97
N ASP A 469 -36.09 -3.18 -15.32
CA ASP A 469 -35.70 -3.82 -14.05
C ASP A 469 -36.52 -3.28 -12.85
N GLU A 470 -36.23 -3.79 -11.65
CA GLU A 470 -36.91 -3.38 -10.40
C GLU A 470 -36.75 -1.87 -10.10
N GLU A 471 -35.72 -1.23 -10.66
CA GLU A 471 -35.44 0.19 -10.53
C GLU A 471 -35.92 1.01 -11.74
N GLY A 472 -36.64 0.41 -12.69
CA GLY A 472 -37.22 1.13 -13.84
C GLY A 472 -36.25 1.42 -14.99
N TYR A 473 -35.08 0.77 -15.03
CA TYR A 473 -34.13 0.90 -16.13
C TYR A 473 -34.38 -0.10 -17.24
N THR A 474 -34.14 0.34 -18.47
CA THR A 474 -34.08 -0.51 -19.66
C THR A 474 -32.74 -1.26 -19.77
N GLU A 475 -32.63 -2.19 -20.71
CA GLU A 475 -31.34 -2.76 -21.07
C GLU A 475 -30.44 -1.70 -21.73
N ARG A 476 -29.13 -1.97 -21.77
CA ARG A 476 -28.18 -1.06 -22.42
C ARG A 476 -28.22 -1.25 -23.93
N PHE A 477 -28.48 -0.16 -24.64
CA PHE A 477 -28.42 -0.11 -26.10
C PHE A 477 -27.02 0.34 -26.54
N PHE A 478 -26.45 -0.39 -27.49
CA PHE A 478 -25.13 -0.08 -28.06
C PHE A 478 -25.33 0.43 -29.49
N VAL A 479 -24.94 1.68 -29.77
CA VAL A 479 -25.10 2.30 -31.10
C VAL A 479 -23.76 2.85 -31.60
N SER A 480 -23.47 2.65 -32.88
CA SER A 480 -22.17 2.96 -33.51
C SER A 480 -22.07 4.38 -34.12
N SER A 481 -23.13 5.20 -34.02
CA SER A 481 -23.09 6.63 -34.36
C SER A 481 -24.21 7.38 -33.65
N LYS A 482 -24.22 8.72 -33.72
CA LYS A 482 -25.28 9.59 -33.17
C LYS A 482 -26.63 9.22 -33.78
N HIS A 483 -27.46 8.48 -33.04
CA HIS A 483 -28.82 8.13 -33.42
C HIS A 483 -29.79 8.56 -32.34
N GLU A 484 -31.00 8.91 -32.75
CA GLU A 484 -32.15 9.09 -31.87
C GLU A 484 -32.75 7.71 -31.54
N ILE A 485 -32.79 7.35 -30.26
CA ILE A 485 -33.53 6.16 -29.78
C ILE A 485 -34.79 6.65 -29.08
N LYS A 486 -35.94 6.12 -29.51
CA LYS A 486 -37.23 6.36 -28.84
C LYS A 486 -37.65 5.11 -28.10
N VAL A 487 -37.86 5.20 -26.80
CA VAL A 487 -38.34 4.06 -26.01
C VAL A 487 -39.75 4.35 -25.52
N LYS A 488 -40.67 3.40 -25.74
CA LYS A 488 -42.07 3.50 -25.31
C LYS A 488 -42.42 2.39 -24.33
N LEU A 489 -42.91 2.75 -23.15
CA LEU A 489 -43.52 1.80 -22.22
C LEU A 489 -44.90 1.36 -22.71
N LEU A 490 -45.19 0.07 -22.55
CA LEU A 490 -46.44 -0.56 -22.94
C LEU A 490 -47.31 -0.79 -21.71
N PHE A 491 -48.34 0.04 -21.53
CA PHE A 491 -49.36 -0.19 -20.51
C PHE A 491 -50.54 -0.96 -21.08
N ALA A 492 -51.27 -1.69 -20.23
CA ALA A 492 -52.37 -2.58 -20.64
C ALA A 492 -53.60 -1.86 -21.25
N ASN A 493 -53.64 -0.52 -21.22
CA ASN A 493 -54.80 0.31 -21.56
C ASN A 493 -54.58 1.23 -22.79
N ASP A 494 -53.67 0.89 -23.70
CA ASP A 494 -53.33 1.70 -24.91
C ASP A 494 -52.75 3.11 -24.65
N ASP A 495 -52.43 3.44 -23.38
CA ASP A 495 -51.61 4.61 -23.04
C ASP A 495 -50.12 4.27 -23.16
N PHE A 496 -49.32 5.18 -23.73
CA PHE A 496 -47.87 5.02 -23.88
C PHE A 496 -47.15 6.20 -23.25
N LEU A 497 -46.20 5.94 -22.34
CA LEU A 497 -45.13 6.91 -22.03
C LEU A 497 -44.00 6.72 -23.04
N SER A 498 -43.58 7.80 -23.68
CA SER A 498 -42.43 7.80 -24.58
C SER A 498 -41.34 8.73 -24.07
N MET A 499 -40.10 8.25 -24.05
CA MET A 499 -38.92 9.07 -23.78
C MET A 499 -38.00 9.04 -25.00
N GLU A 500 -37.52 10.21 -25.41
CA GLU A 500 -36.63 10.40 -26.56
C GLU A 500 -35.27 10.86 -26.05
N GLY A 501 -34.21 10.12 -26.41
CA GLY A 501 -32.84 10.48 -26.05
C GLY A 501 -32.09 11.01 -27.27
N HIS A 502 -31.60 12.25 -27.19
CA HIS A 502 -30.63 12.81 -28.14
C HIS A 502 -29.32 13.11 -27.41
N TYR A 503 -28.18 12.75 -28.01
CA TYR A 503 -26.87 13.11 -27.46
C TYR A 503 -26.11 14.12 -28.34
N GLY A 504 -25.75 15.25 -27.73
CA GLY A 504 -24.74 16.20 -28.19
C GLY A 504 -23.75 16.43 -27.05
N ARG A 505 -22.46 16.58 -27.38
CA ARG A 505 -21.38 16.85 -26.42
C ARG A 505 -21.70 18.01 -25.48
#